data_AF-A0A194YKN9-F1
#
_entry.id   AF-A0A194YKN9-F1
#
_cell.length_a   1.000
_cell.length_b   1.000
_cell.length_c   1.000
_cell.angle_alpha   90.00
_cell.angle_beta   90.00
_cell.angle_gamma   90.00
#
_symmetry.space_group_name_H-M   'P 1'
#
loop_
_entity.id
_entity.type
_entity.pdbx_description
1 polymer ?
#
loop_
_entity_poly.entity_id
_entity_poly.type
_entity_poly.pdbx_seq_one_letter_code
_entity_poly.pdbx_strand_id
1 'polypeptide(L)'
;MDDAQGYQEGYDHDSVLQKQEWIKTQDMLKSKLILEDEFAWSLPSVGSGSDEHERCKLKYIGGTDISFLKEDPATACAAVVVLNADTLEVVHEEFNVVRLQVPYIPGFLAFREAPVLLGLLEKVKINAPHFYPQLLMVDGNGLLHPRGFGLACHLGVLADVPTIGVGKNCSRSFRED
;
A
#
# COMPACT_ATOMS: atom_id res chain seq x y z
N MET A 1 11.56 54.53 8.74
CA MET A 1 10.65 53.73 9.59
C MET A 1 10.46 52.44 8.85
N ASP A 2 11.27 51.49 9.28
CA ASP A 2 11.55 50.20 8.67
C ASP A 2 10.43 49.16 8.89
N ASP A 3 10.67 48.00 8.26
CA ASP A 3 10.22 46.66 8.60
C ASP A 3 8.94 46.12 7.95
N ALA A 4 9.14 45.55 6.76
CA ALA A 4 8.28 44.53 6.16
C ALA A 4 9.10 43.53 5.33
N GLN A 5 10.09 42.87 5.93
CA GLN A 5 10.70 41.66 5.34
C GLN A 5 11.06 40.68 6.46
N GLY A 6 10.39 39.54 6.51
CA GLY A 6 10.80 38.49 7.44
C GLY A 6 9.77 37.42 7.76
N TYR A 7 8.99 36.91 6.79
CA TYR A 7 8.18 35.70 7.01
C TYR A 7 7.94 34.97 5.69
N GLN A 8 8.93 34.19 5.21
CA GLN A 8 8.66 33.14 4.21
C GLN A 8 9.75 32.06 4.03
N GLU A 9 10.93 32.16 4.64
CA GLU A 9 12.03 31.21 4.36
C GLU A 9 11.98 29.88 5.14
N GLY A 10 11.21 29.79 6.22
CA GLY A 10 11.20 28.59 7.08
C GLY A 10 10.33 27.42 6.62
N TYR A 11 9.27 27.67 5.85
CA TYR A 11 8.27 26.63 5.49
C TYR A 11 8.70 25.77 4.30
N ASP A 12 9.66 26.24 3.49
CA ASP A 12 10.10 25.56 2.27
C ASP A 12 11.28 24.60 2.54
N HIS A 13 12.17 24.95 3.47
CA HIS A 13 13.36 24.14 3.77
C HIS A 13 13.00 22.77 4.38
N ASP A 14 12.07 22.72 5.33
CA ASP A 14 11.65 21.46 5.98
C ASP A 14 10.94 20.53 5.00
N SER A 15 10.14 21.08 4.08
CA SER A 15 9.46 20.34 3.02
C SER A 15 10.46 19.73 2.02
N VAL A 16 11.52 20.47 1.68
CA VAL A 16 12.60 19.99 0.79
C VAL A 16 13.39 18.86 1.44
N LEU A 17 13.80 19.02 2.71
CA LEU A 17 14.49 17.97 3.45
C LEU A 17 13.63 16.71 3.61
N GLN A 18 12.35 16.88 3.94
CA GLN A 18 11.40 15.77 4.06
C GLN A 18 11.25 14.99 2.74
N LYS A 19 11.15 15.71 1.61
CA LYS A 19 11.11 15.09 0.28
C LYS A 19 12.39 14.33 -0.01
N GLN A 20 13.57 14.89 0.27
CA GLN A 20 14.85 14.20 0.07
C GLN A 20 14.93 12.91 0.88
N GLU A 21 14.44 12.92 2.12
CA GLU A 21 14.42 11.72 2.96
C GLU A 21 13.46 10.66 2.43
N TRP A 22 12.27 11.07 1.99
CA TRP A 22 11.32 10.15 1.37
C TRP A 22 11.82 9.60 0.04
N ILE A 23 12.59 10.39 -0.71
CA ILE A 23 13.24 9.93 -1.94
C ILE A 23 14.19 8.78 -1.63
N LYS A 24 15.10 8.97 -0.67
CA LYS A 24 16.04 7.94 -0.24
C LYS A 24 15.33 6.69 0.28
N THR A 25 14.27 6.89 1.06
CA THR A 25 13.48 5.77 1.60
C THR A 25 12.79 4.98 0.49
N GLN A 26 12.19 5.64 -0.50
CA GLN A 26 11.62 4.96 -1.66
C GLN A 26 12.67 4.15 -2.42
N ASP A 27 13.85 4.72 -2.68
CA ASP A 27 14.89 4.01 -3.43
C ASP A 27 15.43 2.80 -2.65
N MET A 28 15.60 2.94 -1.33
CA MET A 28 16.03 1.86 -0.43
C MET A 28 15.00 0.74 -0.28
N LEU A 29 13.70 1.06 -0.26
CA LEU A 29 12.65 0.04 -0.23
C LEU A 29 12.43 -0.58 -1.61
N LYS A 30 12.55 0.22 -2.68
CA LYS A 30 12.44 -0.27 -4.05
C LYS A 30 13.50 -1.31 -4.38
N SER A 31 14.72 -1.20 -3.85
CA SER A 31 15.76 -2.21 -4.05
C SER A 31 15.43 -3.57 -3.41
N LYS A 32 14.39 -3.64 -2.58
CA LYS A 32 13.90 -4.89 -1.96
C LYS A 32 12.69 -5.46 -2.68
N LEU A 33 12.24 -4.85 -3.79
CA LEU A 33 11.13 -5.38 -4.56
C LEU A 33 11.50 -6.73 -5.19
N ILE A 34 10.60 -7.69 -5.02
CA ILE A 34 10.60 -8.95 -5.72
C ILE A 34 9.56 -8.84 -6.83
N LEU A 35 9.99 -9.03 -8.08
CA LEU A 35 9.13 -8.92 -9.27
C LEU A 35 8.82 -10.28 -9.91
N GLU A 36 9.39 -11.34 -9.35
CA GLU A 36 9.23 -12.71 -9.81
C GLU A 36 8.30 -13.46 -8.85
N ASP A 37 7.47 -14.33 -9.41
CA ASP A 37 6.47 -15.08 -8.64
C ASP A 37 7.10 -16.28 -7.92
N GLU A 38 7.48 -16.08 -6.66
CA GLU A 38 7.91 -17.16 -5.76
C GLU A 38 6.90 -17.38 -4.63
N PHE A 39 5.84 -18.14 -4.91
CA PHE A 39 4.80 -18.45 -3.92
C PHE A 39 4.92 -19.88 -3.39
N ALA A 40 4.68 -20.08 -2.09
CA ALA A 40 4.50 -21.42 -1.52
C ALA A 40 3.15 -22.06 -1.93
N TRP A 41 2.24 -21.27 -2.50
CA TRP A 41 0.89 -21.66 -2.85
C TRP A 41 0.65 -21.67 -4.36
N SER A 42 -0.36 -22.42 -4.81
CA SER A 42 -0.79 -22.50 -6.21
C SER A 42 -2.09 -21.73 -6.43
N LEU A 43 -2.23 -21.16 -7.64
CA LEU A 43 -3.51 -20.62 -8.09
C LEU A 43 -4.44 -21.78 -8.47
N PRO A 44 -5.77 -21.64 -8.29
CA PRO A 44 -6.72 -22.57 -8.88
C PRO A 44 -6.47 -22.61 -10.39
N SER A 45 -6.05 -23.75 -10.92
CA SER A 45 -5.60 -23.88 -12.29
C SER A 45 -6.69 -23.48 -13.29
N VAL A 46 -6.43 -22.44 -14.09
CA VAL A 46 -7.17 -22.20 -15.32
C VAL A 46 -6.53 -23.09 -16.40
N GLY A 47 -6.84 -24.40 -16.36
CA GLY A 47 -6.46 -25.36 -17.39
C GLY A 47 -5.20 -26.20 -17.12
N SER A 48 -5.43 -27.52 -17.03
CA SER A 48 -4.54 -28.67 -17.27
C SER A 48 -3.02 -28.44 -17.38
N GLY A 49 -2.27 -28.96 -16.42
CA GLY A 49 -0.82 -29.19 -16.51
C GLY A 49 -0.34 -30.06 -15.34
N SER A 50 0.06 -31.29 -15.65
CA SER A 50 0.31 -32.39 -14.74
C SER A 50 1.70 -32.34 -14.07
N ASP A 51 1.96 -31.35 -13.23
CA ASP A 51 3.13 -31.32 -12.34
C ASP A 51 2.77 -30.69 -10.98
N GLU A 52 1.87 -31.37 -10.25
CA GLU A 52 1.49 -31.00 -8.88
C GLU A 52 2.54 -31.47 -7.87
N HIS A 53 3.63 -30.71 -7.72
CA HIS A 53 4.29 -30.66 -6.42
C HIS A 53 3.30 -30.06 -5.41
N GLU A 54 3.20 -30.62 -4.19
CA GLU A 54 2.28 -30.28 -3.09
C GLU A 54 2.30 -28.79 -2.66
N ARG A 55 1.89 -27.87 -3.54
CA ARG A 55 1.70 -26.46 -3.22
C ARG A 55 0.29 -26.28 -2.70
N CYS A 56 0.17 -25.85 -1.45
CA CYS A 56 -1.12 -25.52 -0.84
C CYS A 56 -1.87 -24.49 -1.70
N LYS A 57 -3.16 -24.66 -1.92
CA LYS A 57 -3.98 -23.69 -2.66
C LYS A 57 -4.01 -22.33 -1.94
N LEU A 58 -4.13 -21.23 -2.69
CA LEU A 58 -4.43 -19.90 -2.13
C LEU A 58 -5.75 -19.95 -1.35
N LYS A 59 -5.74 -19.55 -0.08
CA LYS A 59 -6.90 -19.61 0.84
C LYS A 59 -7.46 -18.24 1.19
N TYR A 60 -6.59 -17.25 1.41
CA TYR A 60 -7.01 -15.93 1.90
C TYR A 60 -6.43 -14.79 1.09
N ILE A 61 -7.32 -13.92 0.61
CA ILE A 61 -6.99 -12.69 -0.12
C ILE A 61 -7.42 -11.50 0.73
N GLY A 62 -6.49 -10.61 1.02
CA GLY A 62 -6.76 -9.35 1.70
C GLY A 62 -7.12 -8.26 0.69
N GLY A 63 -8.00 -7.33 1.08
CA GLY A 63 -8.27 -6.09 0.39
C GLY A 63 -8.05 -4.91 1.33
N THR A 64 -7.44 -3.82 0.84
CA THR A 64 -7.22 -2.62 1.63
C THR A 64 -7.71 -1.37 0.92
N ASP A 65 -8.34 -0.48 1.68
CA ASP A 65 -8.77 0.85 1.21
C ASP A 65 -8.55 1.91 2.30
N ILE A 66 -8.35 3.15 1.87
CA ILE A 66 -8.41 4.32 2.75
C ILE A 66 -9.32 5.37 2.11
N SER A 67 -10.35 5.74 2.86
CA SER A 67 -11.34 6.74 2.45
C SER A 67 -11.28 7.96 3.37
N PHE A 68 -11.24 9.15 2.79
CA PHE A 68 -11.18 10.42 3.52
C PHE A 68 -12.58 10.98 3.79
N LEU A 69 -12.80 11.59 4.96
CA LEU A 69 -14.05 12.29 5.25
C LEU A 69 -14.15 13.55 4.38
N LYS A 70 -15.35 13.84 3.88
CA LYS A 70 -15.58 15.00 3.01
C LYS A 70 -15.54 16.31 3.80
N GLU A 71 -15.96 16.25 5.05
CA GLU A 71 -16.07 17.39 5.96
C GLU A 71 -14.72 17.74 6.60
N ASP A 72 -13.86 16.74 6.82
CA ASP A 72 -12.51 16.89 7.36
C ASP A 72 -11.50 16.04 6.56
N PRO A 73 -10.82 16.61 5.55
CA PRO A 73 -9.82 15.91 4.75
C PRO A 73 -8.57 15.45 5.52
N ALA A 74 -8.40 15.86 6.79
CA ALA A 74 -7.37 15.33 7.67
C ALA A 74 -7.79 14.01 8.31
N THR A 75 -9.08 13.68 8.34
CA THR A 75 -9.59 12.44 8.92
C THR A 75 -9.87 11.43 7.81
N ALA A 76 -9.40 10.21 8.01
CA ALA A 76 -9.59 9.09 7.08
C ALA A 76 -10.00 7.82 7.84
N CYS A 77 -10.78 6.96 7.19
CA CYS A 77 -11.04 5.62 7.63
C CYS A 77 -10.22 4.67 6.75
N ALA A 78 -9.33 3.90 7.38
CA ALA A 78 -8.61 2.82 6.72
C ALA A 78 -9.26 1.49 7.08
N ALA A 79 -9.31 0.56 6.13
CA ALA A 79 -9.85 -0.77 6.33
C ALA A 79 -8.96 -1.84 5.67
N VAL A 80 -8.90 -3.01 6.31
CA VAL A 80 -8.36 -4.26 5.78
C VAL A 80 -9.45 -5.31 5.92
N VAL A 81 -9.79 -5.99 4.82
CA VAL A 81 -10.77 -7.08 4.80
C VAL A 81 -10.08 -8.33 4.28
N VAL A 82 -10.33 -9.48 4.88
CA VAL A 82 -9.83 -10.77 4.43
C VAL A 82 -10.98 -11.60 3.90
N LEU A 83 -10.83 -12.11 2.68
CA LEU A 83 -11.78 -12.96 2.01
C LEU A 83 -11.24 -14.37 1.90
N ASN A 84 -12.12 -15.36 1.99
CA ASN A 84 -11.83 -16.71 1.52
C ASN A 84 -11.69 -16.68 -0.02
N ALA A 85 -10.60 -17.21 -0.56
CA ALA A 85 -10.30 -17.14 -1.98
C ALA A 85 -11.26 -17.96 -2.86
N ASP A 86 -11.89 -19.00 -2.30
CA ASP A 86 -12.83 -19.87 -3.01
C ASP A 86 -14.27 -19.35 -2.97
N THR A 87 -14.72 -18.87 -1.81
CA THR A 87 -16.11 -18.43 -1.62
C THR A 87 -16.30 -16.93 -1.79
N LEU A 88 -15.22 -16.15 -1.72
CA LEU A 88 -15.21 -14.68 -1.66
C LEU A 88 -15.99 -14.12 -0.46
N GLU A 89 -16.26 -14.95 0.55
CA GLU A 89 -16.88 -14.50 1.79
C GLU A 89 -15.86 -13.81 2.69
N VAL A 90 -16.29 -12.74 3.35
CA VAL A 90 -15.48 -12.04 4.34
C VAL A 90 -15.31 -12.93 5.57
N VAL A 91 -14.07 -13.27 5.89
CA VAL A 91 -13.71 -14.07 7.07
C VAL A 91 -13.19 -13.21 8.21
N HIS A 92 -12.69 -12.00 7.91
CA HIS A 92 -12.19 -11.07 8.91
C HIS A 92 -12.15 -9.64 8.36
N GLU A 93 -12.29 -8.65 9.24
CA GLU A 93 -12.17 -7.23 8.91
C GLU A 93 -11.58 -6.45 10.08
N GLU A 94 -10.75 -5.46 9.76
CA GLU A 94 -10.17 -4.51 10.70
C GLU A 94 -10.27 -3.13 10.10
N PHE A 95 -10.68 -2.15 10.89
CA PHE A 95 -10.72 -0.76 10.44
C PHE A 95 -10.23 0.18 11.53
N ASN A 96 -9.82 1.38 11.12
CA ASN A 96 -9.43 2.43 12.05
C ASN A 96 -9.71 3.80 11.45
N VAL A 97 -10.34 4.66 12.24
CA VAL A 97 -10.47 6.09 11.92
C VAL A 97 -9.24 6.80 12.46
N VAL A 98 -8.47 7.42 11.56
CA VAL A 98 -7.21 8.07 11.85
C VAL A 98 -7.22 9.50 11.36
N ARG A 99 -6.45 10.36 12.03
CA ARG A 99 -6.18 11.71 11.57
C ARG A 99 -4.77 11.79 11.00
N LEU A 100 -4.66 11.99 9.69
CA LEU A 100 -3.39 12.04 8.97
C LEU A 100 -2.75 13.42 9.13
N GLN A 101 -1.61 13.47 9.82
CA GLN A 101 -0.85 14.70 10.04
C GLN A 101 0.12 15.01 8.90
N VAL A 102 0.44 14.01 8.08
CA VAL A 102 1.37 14.14 6.95
C VAL A 102 0.65 14.80 5.77
N PRO A 103 1.19 15.88 5.18
CA PRO A 103 0.57 16.58 4.05
C PRO A 103 0.56 15.71 2.79
N TYR A 104 -0.41 15.96 1.91
CA TYR A 104 -0.45 15.31 0.59
C TYR A 104 0.65 15.86 -0.32
N ILE A 105 1.61 15.00 -0.68
CA ILE A 105 2.63 15.31 -1.68
C ILE A 105 2.47 14.29 -2.83
N PRO A 106 2.17 14.73 -4.07
CA PRO A 106 2.11 13.84 -5.23
C PRO A 106 3.38 12.98 -5.36
N GLY A 107 3.22 11.68 -5.59
CA GLY A 107 4.33 10.72 -5.65
C GLY A 107 4.79 10.15 -4.30
N PHE A 108 4.23 10.63 -3.18
CA PHE A 108 4.60 10.19 -1.83
C PHE A 108 3.38 9.79 -0.97
N LEU A 109 2.26 9.48 -1.62
CA LEU A 109 1.02 9.09 -0.92
C LEU A 109 1.24 7.92 0.04
N ALA A 110 2.10 6.97 -0.35
CA ALA A 110 2.42 5.80 0.46
C ALA A 110 2.95 6.15 1.87
N PHE A 111 3.64 7.27 2.07
CA PHE A 111 4.11 7.69 3.39
C PHE A 111 2.98 8.12 4.34
N ARG A 112 1.83 8.49 3.78
CA ARG A 112 0.63 8.84 4.55
C ARG A 112 -0.16 7.58 4.92
N GLU A 113 -0.29 6.67 3.96
CA GLU A 113 -1.27 5.59 4.01
C GLU A 113 -0.68 4.26 4.47
N ALA A 114 0.56 3.95 4.07
CA ALA A 114 1.20 2.67 4.41
C ALA A 114 1.33 2.43 5.91
N PRO A 115 1.74 3.40 6.77
CA PRO A 115 1.82 3.18 8.21
C PRO A 115 0.48 2.80 8.85
N VAL A 116 -0.62 3.37 8.34
CA VAL A 116 -1.97 3.09 8.84
C VAL A 116 -2.40 1.67 8.47
N LEU A 117 -2.20 1.29 7.21
CA LEU A 117 -2.56 -0.04 6.71
C LEU A 117 -1.69 -1.15 7.31
N LEU A 118 -0.39 -0.88 7.53
CA LEU A 118 0.49 -1.79 8.27
C LEU A 118 -0.01 -2.00 9.70
N GLY A 119 -0.44 -0.92 10.37
CA GLY A 119 -1.06 -1.04 11.69
C GLY A 119 -2.30 -1.93 11.71
N LEU A 120 -3.13 -1.88 10.66
CA LEU A 120 -4.28 -2.77 10.52
C LEU A 120 -3.87 -4.22 10.23
N LEU A 121 -2.87 -4.45 9.36
CA LEU A 121 -2.34 -5.79 9.10
C LEU A 121 -1.75 -6.42 10.37
N GLU A 122 -1.09 -5.64 11.22
CA GLU A 122 -0.61 -6.11 12.53
C GLU A 122 -1.77 -6.47 13.47
N LYS A 123 -2.89 -5.72 13.44
CA LYS A 123 -4.10 -6.12 14.18
C LYS A 123 -4.65 -7.45 13.67
N VAL A 124 -4.69 -7.68 12.36
CA VAL A 124 -5.10 -8.97 11.79
C VAL A 124 -4.18 -10.09 12.27
N LYS A 125 -2.85 -9.88 12.28
CA LYS A 125 -1.89 -10.87 12.82
C LYS A 125 -2.16 -11.22 14.29
N ILE A 126 -2.55 -10.23 15.10
CA ILE A 126 -2.80 -10.43 16.54
C ILE A 126 -4.16 -11.06 16.79
N ASN A 127 -5.21 -10.54 16.14
CA ASN A 127 -6.60 -10.88 16.43
C ASN A 127 -7.05 -12.15 15.68
N ALA A 128 -6.53 -12.38 14.48
CA ALA A 128 -6.91 -13.50 13.61
C ALA A 128 -5.71 -14.01 12.77
N PRO A 129 -4.63 -14.53 13.39
CA PRO A 129 -3.42 -14.96 12.68
C PRO A 129 -3.68 -16.04 11.61
N HIS A 130 -4.68 -16.88 11.83
CA HIS A 130 -5.08 -17.94 10.91
C HIS A 130 -5.77 -17.42 9.63
N PHE A 131 -6.24 -16.17 9.65
CA PHE A 131 -6.80 -15.46 8.51
C PHE A 131 -5.82 -14.42 7.95
N TYR A 132 -4.53 -14.49 8.27
CA TYR A 132 -3.58 -13.56 7.68
C TYR A 132 -3.52 -13.76 6.15
N PRO A 133 -3.68 -12.70 5.33
CA PRO A 133 -3.80 -12.83 3.89
C PRO A 133 -2.49 -13.30 3.24
N GLN A 134 -2.60 -14.18 2.26
CA GLN A 134 -1.47 -14.66 1.46
C GLN A 134 -1.17 -13.75 0.26
N LEU A 135 -2.15 -12.92 -0.12
CA LEU A 135 -2.10 -11.95 -1.19
C LEU A 135 -2.92 -10.74 -0.76
N LEU A 136 -2.43 -9.53 -0.99
CA LEU A 136 -3.10 -8.29 -0.62
C LEU A 136 -3.41 -7.45 -1.85
N MET A 137 -4.68 -7.16 -2.08
CA MET A 137 -5.17 -6.23 -3.09
C MET A 137 -5.25 -4.83 -2.47
N VAL A 138 -4.51 -3.90 -3.05
CA VAL A 138 -4.37 -2.54 -2.52
C VAL A 138 -5.05 -1.56 -3.47
N ASP A 139 -6.00 -0.76 -2.99
CA ASP A 139 -6.54 0.37 -3.78
C ASP A 139 -5.47 1.44 -3.95
N GLY A 140 -4.71 1.34 -5.03
CA GLY A 140 -3.56 2.17 -5.29
C GLY A 140 -2.62 1.57 -6.32
N ASN A 141 -1.61 2.33 -6.71
CA ASN A 141 -0.64 1.88 -7.70
C ASN A 141 0.49 1.05 -7.06
N GLY A 142 1.01 0.09 -7.82
CA GLY A 142 2.28 -0.60 -7.54
C GLY A 142 3.42 -0.02 -8.39
N LEU A 143 3.92 -0.82 -9.34
CA LEU A 143 4.95 -0.40 -10.30
C LEU A 143 4.48 0.73 -11.22
N LEU A 144 3.17 0.86 -11.47
CA LEU A 144 2.57 1.95 -12.26
C LEU A 144 2.56 3.27 -11.46
N HIS A 145 3.74 3.76 -11.11
CA HIS A 145 3.98 4.95 -10.31
C HIS A 145 5.12 5.75 -10.96
N PRO A 146 5.17 7.10 -10.89
CA PRO A 146 6.24 7.90 -11.50
C PRO A 146 7.67 7.47 -11.11
N ARG A 147 7.80 6.78 -9.97
CA ARG A 147 9.08 6.25 -9.47
C ARG A 147 9.18 4.72 -9.48
N GLY A 148 8.19 4.03 -10.03
CA GLY A 148 8.11 2.57 -9.99
C GLY A 148 7.97 1.99 -8.58
N PHE A 149 7.41 2.75 -7.64
CA PHE A 149 7.28 2.36 -6.23
C PHE A 149 6.05 3.04 -5.58
N GLY A 150 4.87 2.59 -5.97
CA GLY A 150 3.60 3.07 -5.43
C GLY A 150 3.22 2.43 -4.08
N LEU A 151 2.00 2.69 -3.62
CA LEU A 151 1.49 2.20 -2.33
C LEU A 151 1.54 0.68 -2.21
N ALA A 152 1.13 -0.06 -3.25
CA ALA A 152 1.12 -1.53 -3.20
C ALA A 152 2.54 -2.08 -3.02
N CYS A 153 3.50 -1.59 -3.81
CA CYS A 153 4.92 -1.94 -3.66
C CYS A 153 5.47 -1.60 -2.27
N HIS A 154 5.13 -0.41 -1.75
CA HIS A 154 5.55 0.03 -0.43
C HIS A 154 5.02 -0.89 0.67
N LEU A 155 3.73 -1.21 0.62
CA LEU A 155 3.10 -2.14 1.56
C LEU A 155 3.68 -3.54 1.46
N GLY A 156 3.87 -4.07 0.26
CA GLY A 156 4.39 -5.43 0.07
C GLY A 156 5.78 -5.60 0.66
N VAL A 157 6.67 -4.64 0.41
CA VAL A 157 8.04 -4.67 0.97
C VAL A 157 8.04 -4.57 2.50
N LEU A 158 7.16 -3.76 3.09
CA LEU A 158 7.14 -3.57 4.54
C LEU A 158 6.38 -4.67 5.29
N ALA A 159 5.31 -5.19 4.70
CA ALA A 159 4.49 -6.25 5.30
C ALA A 159 5.07 -7.66 5.07
N ASP A 160 5.97 -7.80 4.10
CA ASP A 160 6.46 -9.07 3.57
C ASP A 160 5.31 -9.97 3.08
N VAL A 161 4.40 -9.37 2.30
CA VAL A 161 3.23 -10.03 1.71
C VAL A 161 3.15 -9.70 0.23
N PRO A 162 2.83 -10.68 -0.65
CA PRO A 162 2.53 -10.41 -2.05
C PRO A 162 1.42 -9.36 -2.20
N THR A 163 1.64 -8.34 -3.04
CA THR A 163 0.67 -7.25 -3.23
C THR A 163 0.34 -7.03 -4.70
N ILE A 164 -0.93 -6.69 -4.97
CA ILE A 164 -1.39 -6.22 -6.28
C ILE A 164 -2.02 -4.85 -6.10
N GLY A 165 -1.50 -3.86 -6.82
CA GLY A 165 -2.09 -2.52 -6.87
C GLY A 165 -3.24 -2.47 -7.87
N VAL A 166 -4.44 -2.13 -7.40
CA VAL A 166 -5.66 -1.99 -8.20
C VAL A 166 -6.02 -0.52 -8.30
N GLY A 167 -5.39 0.18 -9.24
CA GLY A 167 -5.65 1.59 -9.48
C GLY A 167 -6.98 1.82 -10.19
N LYS A 168 -7.87 2.64 -9.60
CA LYS A 168 -9.15 3.06 -10.23
C LYS A 168 -8.97 4.00 -11.43
N ASN A 169 -7.83 4.69 -11.50
CA ASN A 169 -7.51 5.66 -12.56
C ASN A 169 -6.14 5.34 -13.18
N CYS A 170 -6.04 5.47 -14.51
CA CYS A 170 -4.77 5.35 -15.21
C CYS A 170 -3.88 6.56 -14.91
N SER A 171 -2.82 6.33 -14.14
CA SER A 171 -1.75 7.30 -13.96
C SER A 171 -1.08 7.58 -15.31
N ARG A 172 -1.07 8.84 -15.77
CA ARG A 172 -0.52 9.25 -17.09
C ARG A 172 1.01 9.12 -17.21
N SER A 173 1.67 8.33 -16.37
CA SER A 173 3.13 8.23 -16.29
C SER A 173 3.77 7.31 -17.35
N PHE A 174 2.99 6.71 -18.24
CA PHE A 174 3.48 5.99 -19.41
C PHE A 174 3.05 6.68 -20.71
N ARG A 175 3.77 7.75 -21.05
CA ARG A 175 3.93 8.20 -22.45
C ARG A 175 5.37 8.69 -22.59
N GLU A 176 6.23 7.79 -23.05
CA GLU A 176 7.39 8.04 -23.90
C GLU A 176 8.03 6.68 -24.19
N ASP A 177 7.55 6.04 -25.26
CA ASP A 177 8.36 5.20 -26.16
C ASP A 177 8.46 5.97 -27.49
#